data_AF-A0AA45LBG2-F1
#
_entry.id   AF-A0AA45LBG2-F1
#
_cell.length_a   1.000
_cell.length_b   1.000
_cell.length_c   1.000
_cell.angle_alpha   90.00
_cell.angle_beta   90.00
_cell.angle_gamma   90.00
#
_symmetry.space_group_name_H-M   'P 1'
#
loop_
_entity.id
_entity.type
_entity.pdbx_description
1 polymer ?
#
loop_
_entity_poly.entity_id
_entity_poly.type
_entity_poly.pdbx_seq_one_letter_code
_entity_poly.pdbx_strand_id
1 'polypeptide(L)'
;MLGKSLKIRSKTRFRNDEKLILVDCGKDFVKTAELDSVAAEEKFAEVAQRVNGVNLEFKTDGEGLRRALSVGRYFTKRYLFWVRVEARPGSYLRIEYSYRTRFAAEYEAKKLNNLFGLVSVVKKFVGQEPSYLLIPVSRHGLTDSYHFEIQVPEDSYITHQSFALESDKGKSLKKQKENFRNYAAKEGSAVEGDDEAGGSFAHLYAHKLPSRVGEQVFASIHVRERPPGTTAIVLWLSVFSAISAAILHLLWPSITRVDLRGIDLAAIFAALPGLAAAWFSRIFQNEGRYRVPMVSRAGLMLSGIGTVYLIVAVLLQRGLCGVGDEQSGRPPCPRWAEAVSSQNGLLIAMCLLSALALVLFVARVQMHVKYRNCQKVAVGKYGR
;
A
#
# COMPACT_ATOMS: atom_id res chain seq x y z
N MET A 1 -16.46 6.47 18.59
CA MET A 1 -17.47 7.54 18.58
C MET A 1 -16.81 8.86 18.98
N LEU A 2 -17.45 9.96 18.58
CA LEU A 2 -17.14 11.38 18.84
C LEU A 2 -16.02 11.99 17.99
N GLY A 3 -16.43 12.87 17.06
CA GLY A 3 -15.55 13.64 16.20
C GLY A 3 -15.38 15.09 16.65
N LYS A 4 -14.66 15.86 15.83
CA LYS A 4 -14.95 17.26 15.45
C LYS A 4 -13.93 17.74 14.40
N SER A 5 -14.42 18.57 13.49
CA SER A 5 -13.69 19.28 12.43
C SER A 5 -12.79 20.38 13.03
N LEU A 6 -11.63 20.62 12.42
CA LEU A 6 -10.92 21.90 12.61
C LEU A 6 -10.18 22.29 11.33
N LYS A 7 -10.58 23.44 10.78
CA LYS A 7 -9.91 24.12 9.66
C LYS A 7 -9.18 25.32 10.27
N ILE A 8 -7.86 25.38 10.17
CA ILE A 8 -7.09 26.55 10.62
C ILE A 8 -6.09 26.93 9.53
N ARG A 9 -6.24 28.16 9.02
CA ARG A 9 -5.14 28.97 8.49
C ARG A 9 -4.51 29.68 9.69
N SER A 10 -3.19 29.68 9.81
CA SER A 10 -2.51 30.72 10.58
C SER A 10 -1.27 31.20 9.83
N LYS A 11 -1.09 32.52 9.87
CA LYS A 11 0.14 33.23 9.53
C LYS A 11 0.71 33.63 10.89
N THR A 12 1.91 33.17 11.25
CA THR A 12 2.52 33.50 12.53
C THR A 12 3.80 34.32 12.28
N ARG A 13 3.88 35.51 12.86
CA ARG A 13 5.10 36.32 12.98
C ARG A 13 5.79 35.93 14.29
N PHE A 14 7.06 35.56 14.21
CA PHE A 14 7.96 35.46 15.36
C PHE A 14 8.46 36.85 15.74
N ARG A 15 8.87 37.07 17.00
CA ARG A 15 9.92 38.05 17.30
C ARG A 15 11.25 37.46 16.82
N ASN A 16 12.08 38.25 16.15
CA ASN A 16 13.30 37.76 15.49
C ASN A 16 14.29 37.10 16.46
N ASP A 17 14.28 37.51 17.72
CA ASP A 17 15.31 37.12 18.71
C ASP A 17 15.11 35.69 19.24
N GLU A 18 13.86 35.25 19.46
CA GLU A 18 13.53 33.90 19.92
C GLU A 18 13.77 32.83 18.83
N LYS A 19 13.60 33.23 17.57
CA LYS A 19 13.87 32.37 16.41
C LYS A 19 15.38 32.14 16.24
N LEU A 20 16.22 33.13 16.56
CA LEU A 20 17.67 32.97 16.57
C LEU A 20 18.12 31.98 17.64
N ILE A 21 17.62 32.11 18.87
CA ILE A 21 18.04 31.26 20.01
C ILE A 21 17.74 29.78 19.76
N LEU A 22 16.58 29.44 19.21
CA LEU A 22 16.21 28.04 18.91
C LEU A 22 16.99 27.46 17.72
N VAL A 23 17.30 28.29 16.72
CA VAL A 23 18.16 27.89 15.58
C VAL A 23 19.59 27.65 16.06
N ASP A 24 20.10 28.50 16.95
CA ASP A 24 21.46 28.37 17.50
C ASP A 24 21.57 27.21 18.50
N CYS A 25 20.54 26.94 19.31
CA CYS A 25 20.47 25.71 20.12
C CYS A 25 20.44 24.44 19.24
N GLY A 26 19.74 24.48 18.10
CA GLY A 26 19.75 23.39 17.13
C GLY A 26 21.14 23.15 16.51
N LYS A 27 21.90 24.22 16.23
CA LYS A 27 23.30 24.13 15.76
C LYS A 27 24.24 23.61 16.84
N ASP A 28 24.09 24.06 18.08
CA ASP A 28 24.93 23.62 19.20
C ASP A 28 24.69 22.15 19.55
N PHE A 29 23.46 21.64 19.37
CA PHE A 29 23.13 20.22 19.52
C PHE A 29 23.72 19.34 18.41
N VAL A 30 24.00 19.91 17.23
CA VAL A 30 24.75 19.21 16.17
C VAL A 30 26.24 19.18 16.53
N LYS A 31 26.78 20.29 17.07
CA LYS A 31 28.17 20.37 17.53
C LYS A 31 28.48 19.49 18.74
N THR A 32 27.53 19.19 19.62
CA THR A 32 27.75 18.26 20.75
C THR A 32 28.07 16.84 20.31
N ALA A 33 27.72 16.45 19.09
CA ALA A 33 28.13 15.16 18.53
C ALA A 33 29.63 15.11 18.18
N GLU A 34 30.31 16.25 18.13
CA GLU A 34 31.74 16.40 17.82
C GLU A 34 32.61 16.58 19.09
N LEU A 35 31.98 16.66 20.27
CA LEU A 35 32.66 16.87 21.55
C LEU A 35 32.93 15.53 22.26
N ASP A 36 33.96 15.49 23.12
CA ASP A 36 34.14 14.36 24.04
C ASP A 36 32.99 14.28 25.07
N SER A 37 32.86 13.16 25.77
CA SER A 37 31.69 12.90 26.61
C SER A 37 31.49 13.93 27.73
N VAL A 38 32.58 14.48 28.29
CA VAL A 38 32.52 15.45 29.38
C VAL A 38 32.11 16.80 28.82
N ALA A 39 32.75 17.23 27.72
CA ALA A 39 32.41 18.48 27.04
C ALA A 39 30.99 18.45 26.43
N ALA A 40 30.53 17.30 25.94
CA ALA A 40 29.18 17.12 25.44
C ALA A 40 28.15 17.22 26.57
N GLU A 41 28.41 16.60 27.73
CA GLU A 41 27.55 16.68 28.91
C GLU A 41 27.45 18.11 29.47
N GLU A 42 28.57 18.81 29.57
CA GLU A 42 28.61 20.23 29.94
C GLU A 42 27.86 21.10 28.93
N LYS A 43 28.03 20.84 27.63
CA LYS A 43 27.34 21.59 26.58
C LYS A 43 25.84 21.26 26.56
N PHE A 44 25.42 20.04 26.89
CA PHE A 44 24.02 19.71 27.08
C PHE A 44 23.43 20.41 28.30
N ALA A 45 24.16 20.50 29.40
CA ALA A 45 23.75 21.26 30.58
C ALA A 45 23.64 22.77 30.26
N GLU A 46 24.57 23.32 29.47
CA GLU A 46 24.53 24.71 29.00
C GLU A 46 23.33 24.95 28.07
N VAL A 47 23.10 24.07 27.08
CA VAL A 47 21.93 24.14 26.20
C VAL A 47 20.65 24.04 27.02
N ALA A 48 20.59 23.12 27.97
CA ALA A 48 19.45 22.95 28.86
C ALA A 48 19.21 24.22 29.69
N GLN A 49 20.24 24.84 30.27
CA GLN A 49 20.14 26.09 31.03
C GLN A 49 19.71 27.28 30.16
N ARG A 50 20.26 27.42 28.95
CA ARG A 50 19.83 28.47 28.00
C ARG A 50 18.37 28.31 27.62
N VAL A 51 17.91 27.08 27.40
CA VAL A 51 16.49 26.79 27.13
C VAL A 51 15.63 26.99 28.40
N ASN A 52 16.17 26.74 29.59
CA ASN A 52 15.47 26.94 30.88
C ASN A 52 15.24 28.42 31.20
N GLY A 53 16.11 29.33 30.73
CA GLY A 53 15.98 30.78 30.87
C GLY A 53 15.15 31.46 29.76
N VAL A 54 14.92 30.78 28.64
CA VAL A 54 13.87 31.18 27.71
C VAL A 54 12.57 30.80 28.39
N ASN A 55 11.96 31.77 29.09
CA ASN A 55 10.54 31.74 29.44
C ASN A 55 9.73 31.65 28.14
N LEU A 56 9.71 30.46 27.55
CA LEU A 56 8.62 30.05 26.68
C LEU A 56 7.44 30.04 27.64
N GLU A 57 6.75 31.18 27.73
CA GLU A 57 5.45 31.25 28.39
C GLU A 57 4.66 30.08 27.83
N PHE A 58 4.56 29.00 28.62
CA PHE A 58 3.68 27.89 28.35
C PHE A 58 2.29 28.41 28.66
N LYS A 59 1.80 29.32 27.81
CA LYS A 59 0.39 29.57 27.74
C LYS A 59 -0.25 28.22 27.50
N THR A 60 -1.20 27.89 28.35
CA THR A 60 -2.07 26.72 28.25
C THR A 60 -3.01 26.81 27.04
N ASP A 61 -2.75 27.73 26.11
CA ASP A 61 -3.28 27.68 24.76
C ASP A 61 -2.58 26.52 24.02
N GLY A 62 -3.32 25.82 23.16
CA GLY A 62 -2.84 24.59 22.50
C GLY A 62 -1.58 24.73 21.62
N GLU A 63 -0.94 25.90 21.57
CA GLU A 63 0.32 26.13 20.86
C GLU A 63 1.56 25.69 21.64
N GLY A 64 1.65 25.96 22.95
CA GLY A 64 2.81 25.57 23.77
C GLY A 64 3.00 24.05 23.80
N LEU A 65 1.89 23.33 24.00
CA LEU A 65 1.86 21.87 23.94
C LEU A 65 2.19 21.33 22.53
N ARG A 66 1.74 21.99 21.46
CA ARG A 66 2.09 21.62 20.08
C ARG A 66 3.59 21.80 19.79
N ARG A 67 4.23 22.83 20.35
CA ARG A 67 5.67 23.07 20.21
C ARG A 67 6.46 22.01 20.97
N ALA A 68 6.12 21.76 22.23
CA ALA A 68 6.74 20.69 23.03
C ALA A 68 6.56 19.31 22.40
N LEU A 69 5.37 19.00 21.86
CA LEU A 69 5.13 17.76 21.11
C LEU A 69 5.90 17.70 19.79
N SER A 70 6.14 18.83 19.12
CA SER A 70 6.93 18.88 17.87
C SER A 70 8.41 18.67 18.15
N VAL A 71 8.94 19.30 19.20
CA VAL A 71 10.31 19.13 19.68
C VAL A 71 10.51 17.71 20.23
N GLY A 72 9.58 17.21 21.05
CA GLY A 72 9.57 15.83 21.52
C GLY A 72 9.52 14.84 20.37
N ARG A 73 8.61 14.99 19.41
CA ARG A 73 8.57 14.15 18.20
C ARG A 73 9.83 14.26 17.36
N TYR A 74 10.44 15.44 17.28
CA TYR A 74 11.71 15.65 16.58
C TYR A 74 12.83 14.83 17.23
N PHE A 75 12.94 14.88 18.57
CA PHE A 75 13.93 14.10 19.31
C PHE A 75 13.64 12.60 19.27
N THR A 76 12.41 12.17 19.58
CA THR A 76 12.05 10.74 19.60
C THR A 76 12.19 10.07 18.22
N LYS A 77 11.94 10.79 17.12
CA LYS A 77 12.13 10.25 15.76
C LYS A 77 13.60 10.15 15.34
N ARG A 78 14.51 10.87 15.98
CA ARG A 78 15.91 11.04 15.53
C ARG A 78 16.95 10.46 16.51
N TYR A 79 16.64 10.39 17.81
CA TYR A 79 17.60 10.10 18.87
C TYR A 79 16.94 9.36 20.04
N LEU A 80 17.11 8.04 20.12
CA LEU A 80 17.76 7.45 21.30
C LEU A 80 18.19 6.00 20.98
N PHE A 81 19.43 5.86 20.51
CA PHE A 81 20.26 4.67 20.74
C PHE A 81 21.67 5.23 20.92
N TRP A 82 22.16 5.17 22.16
CA TRP A 82 23.55 5.44 22.50
C TRP A 82 24.29 4.11 22.40
N VAL A 83 25.29 4.05 21.53
CA VAL A 83 26.21 2.92 21.43
C VAL A 83 27.61 3.50 21.34
N ARG A 84 28.44 3.25 22.35
CA ARG A 84 29.87 3.52 22.30
C ARG A 84 30.52 2.38 21.53
N VAL A 85 31.19 2.70 20.43
CA VAL A 85 31.91 1.72 19.62
C VAL A 85 33.35 2.17 19.48
N GLU A 86 34.28 1.33 19.95
CA GLU A 86 35.71 1.63 19.89
C GLU A 86 36.29 1.07 18.58
N ALA A 87 36.78 1.96 17.71
CA ALA A 87 37.40 1.62 16.44
C ALA A 87 38.88 2.02 16.45
N ARG A 88 39.75 1.22 15.83
CA ARG A 88 41.19 1.52 15.73
C ARG A 88 41.45 2.56 14.62
N PRO A 89 42.53 3.37 14.71
CA PRO A 89 42.92 4.26 13.62
C PRO A 89 43.05 3.49 12.29
N GLY A 90 42.41 3.98 11.23
CA GLY A 90 42.39 3.33 9.91
C GLY A 90 41.36 2.21 9.74
N SER A 91 40.53 1.91 10.74
CA SER A 91 39.45 0.93 10.61
C SER A 91 38.11 1.56 10.22
N TYR A 92 37.35 0.85 9.38
CA TYR A 92 35.98 1.22 9.03
C TYR A 92 35.01 0.62 10.05
N LEU A 93 34.21 1.48 10.67
CA LEU A 93 33.15 1.05 11.58
C LEU A 93 31.81 1.05 10.85
N ARG A 94 31.13 -0.10 10.79
CA ARG A 94 29.76 -0.22 10.27
C ARG A 94 28.81 -0.44 11.43
N ILE A 95 27.86 0.47 11.61
CA ILE A 95 26.75 0.31 12.57
C ILE A 95 25.50 -0.06 11.77
N GLU A 96 25.06 -1.31 11.88
CA GLU A 96 23.82 -1.78 11.26
C GLU A 96 22.67 -1.66 12.25
N TYR A 97 21.61 -0.94 11.89
CA TYR A 97 20.39 -0.82 12.69
C TYR A 97 19.21 -1.37 11.89
N SER A 98 18.54 -2.38 12.44
CA SER A 98 17.31 -2.94 11.89
C SER A 98 16.16 -2.65 12.86
N TYR A 99 15.10 -2.01 12.37
CA TYR A 99 13.89 -1.81 13.15
C TYR A 99 12.69 -2.41 12.43
N ARG A 100 11.92 -3.20 13.18
CA ARG A 100 10.67 -3.75 12.70
C ARG A 100 9.54 -2.79 13.08
N THR A 101 9.31 -1.77 12.26
CA THR A 101 8.06 -1.01 12.39
C THR A 101 6.91 -1.91 11.92
N ARG A 102 5.89 -2.10 12.75
CA ARG A 102 4.58 -2.43 12.20
C ARG A 102 4.22 -1.19 11.41
N PHE A 103 4.37 -1.25 10.09
CA PHE A 103 3.93 -0.19 9.20
C PHE A 103 2.46 0.06 9.50
N ALA A 104 2.18 0.97 10.44
CA ALA A 104 0.97 1.76 10.41
C ALA A 104 1.18 2.58 9.14
N ALA A 105 0.87 1.93 8.01
CA ALA A 105 0.52 2.56 6.78
C ALA A 105 -0.18 3.85 7.18
N GLU A 106 0.53 4.98 7.07
CA GLU A 106 -0.11 6.27 7.17
C GLU A 106 -1.01 6.28 5.94
N TYR A 107 -2.21 5.71 6.08
CA TYR A 107 -3.29 5.84 5.13
C TYR A 107 -3.62 7.32 5.19
N GLU A 108 -2.90 8.11 4.39
CA GLU A 108 -3.23 9.51 4.22
C GLU A 108 -4.71 9.55 3.84
N ALA A 109 -5.52 10.17 4.69
CA ALA A 109 -6.94 10.33 4.45
C ALA A 109 -7.10 11.23 3.22
N LYS A 110 -7.11 10.63 2.03
CA LYS A 110 -7.43 11.35 0.80
C LYS A 110 -8.86 11.84 0.93
N LYS A 111 -9.07 13.12 0.61
CA LYS A 111 -10.40 13.74 0.62
C LYS A 111 -11.36 12.91 -0.25
N LEU A 112 -12.52 12.56 0.31
CA LEU A 112 -13.58 11.76 -0.31
C LEU A 112 -14.16 12.39 -1.58
N ASN A 113 -13.86 13.66 -1.83
CA ASN A 113 -14.50 14.50 -2.83
C ASN A 113 -14.19 14.08 -4.28
N ASN A 114 -13.22 13.18 -4.51
CA ASN A 114 -12.83 12.73 -5.85
C ASN A 114 -12.85 11.19 -5.92
N LEU A 115 -13.05 10.64 -7.13
CA LEU A 115 -13.06 9.19 -7.42
C LEU A 115 -11.84 8.44 -6.83
N PHE A 116 -10.66 9.06 -6.87
CA PHE A 116 -9.43 8.52 -6.27
C PHE A 116 -9.47 8.41 -4.74
N GLY A 117 -10.20 9.33 -4.08
CA GLY A 117 -10.46 9.27 -2.64
C GLY A 117 -11.38 8.11 -2.29
N LEU A 118 -12.47 7.93 -3.06
CA LEU A 118 -13.37 6.78 -2.92
C LEU A 118 -12.62 5.45 -3.10
N VAL A 119 -11.80 5.32 -4.15
CA VAL A 119 -10.98 4.12 -4.38
C VAL A 119 -10.06 3.85 -3.19
N SER A 120 -9.46 4.88 -2.58
CA SER A 120 -8.60 4.69 -1.40
C SER A 120 -9.39 4.23 -0.15
N VAL A 121 -10.63 4.68 0.01
CA VAL A 121 -11.52 4.23 1.08
C VAL A 121 -11.96 2.79 0.86
N VAL A 122 -12.31 2.41 -0.37
CA VAL A 122 -12.62 1.01 -0.71
C VAL A 122 -11.40 0.13 -0.46
N LYS A 123 -10.21 0.55 -0.90
CA LYS A 123 -8.96 -0.17 -0.60
C LYS A 123 -8.78 -0.38 0.91
N LYS A 124 -9.01 0.65 1.71
CA LYS A 124 -8.93 0.57 3.17
C LYS A 124 -9.98 -0.36 3.76
N PHE A 125 -11.22 -0.30 3.29
CA PHE A 125 -12.32 -1.15 3.74
C PHE A 125 -12.06 -2.62 3.46
N VAL A 126 -11.52 -2.94 2.27
CA VAL A 126 -11.15 -4.31 1.90
C VAL A 126 -9.82 -4.73 2.58
N GLY A 127 -9.21 -3.87 3.42
CA GLY A 127 -7.96 -4.17 4.11
C GLY A 127 -6.78 -4.33 3.14
N GLN A 128 -6.74 -3.55 2.06
CA GLN A 128 -5.59 -3.47 1.18
C GLN A 128 -4.54 -2.57 1.83
N GLU A 129 -3.46 -3.20 2.31
CA GLU A 129 -2.27 -2.48 2.76
C GLU A 129 -1.67 -1.66 1.61
N PRO A 130 -1.04 -0.52 1.91
CA PRO A 130 -0.55 0.37 0.86
C PRO A 130 0.60 -0.28 0.09
N SER A 131 0.51 -0.19 -1.23
CA SER A 131 1.61 -0.49 -2.14
C SER A 131 2.73 0.58 -2.09
N TYR A 132 2.54 1.61 -1.28
CA TYR A 132 3.37 2.79 -1.18
C TYR A 132 3.87 2.95 0.25
N LEU A 133 5.19 2.94 0.40
CA LEU A 133 5.89 3.01 1.67
C LEU A 133 6.62 4.36 1.73
N LEU A 134 6.38 5.09 2.82
CA LEU A 134 7.14 6.28 3.18
C LEU A 134 7.92 5.97 4.46
N ILE A 135 9.23 5.82 4.32
CA ILE A 135 10.11 5.41 5.41
C ILE A 135 10.91 6.63 5.86
N PRO A 136 10.76 7.11 7.10
CA PRO A 136 11.51 8.27 7.55
C PRO A 136 13.01 7.96 7.56
N VAL A 137 13.79 8.82 6.91
CA VAL A 137 15.25 8.75 6.93
C VAL A 137 15.73 9.37 8.24
N SER A 138 16.00 8.55 9.25
CA SER A 138 16.51 9.06 10.53
C SER A 138 17.97 9.47 10.41
N ARG A 139 18.37 10.53 11.15
CA ARG A 139 19.76 10.99 11.28
C ARG A 139 20.47 11.43 9.98
N HIS A 140 19.76 11.58 8.87
CA HIS A 140 20.33 12.06 7.60
C HIS A 140 21.11 13.37 7.70
N GLY A 141 20.72 14.25 8.62
CA GLY A 141 21.41 15.52 8.88
C GLY A 141 22.73 15.44 9.61
N LEU A 142 23.06 14.28 10.18
CA LEU A 142 24.29 14.07 10.95
C LEU A 142 25.31 13.21 10.21
N THR A 143 24.98 12.78 9.00
CA THR A 143 25.75 11.80 8.25
C THR A 143 26.16 12.39 6.92
N ASP A 144 27.45 12.31 6.58
CA ASP A 144 27.95 12.73 5.26
C ASP A 144 27.40 11.86 4.13
N SER A 145 27.14 10.58 4.41
CA SER A 145 26.50 9.67 3.47
C SER A 145 25.40 8.88 4.17
N TYR A 146 24.32 8.61 3.42
CA TYR A 146 23.21 7.81 3.87
C TYR A 146 22.90 6.74 2.82
N HIS A 147 22.83 5.51 3.28
CA HIS A 147 22.54 4.35 2.45
C HIS A 147 21.26 3.70 2.96
N PHE A 148 20.21 3.71 2.13
CA PHE A 148 18.93 3.09 2.40
C PHE A 148 18.77 1.83 1.55
N GLU A 149 18.51 0.71 2.22
CA GLU A 149 18.24 -0.57 1.60
C GLU A 149 16.91 -1.13 2.11
N ILE A 150 16.08 -1.63 1.20
CA ILE A 150 14.90 -2.43 1.57
C ILE A 150 14.73 -3.58 0.60
N GLN A 151 14.65 -4.79 1.15
CA GLN A 151 14.27 -5.97 0.41
C GLN A 151 12.75 -6.15 0.47
N VAL A 152 12.13 -6.25 -0.69
CA VAL A 152 10.73 -6.67 -0.83
C VAL A 152 10.68 -8.18 -1.08
N PRO A 153 9.55 -8.84 -0.76
CA PRO A 153 9.37 -10.26 -1.06
C PRO A 153 9.62 -10.61 -2.53
N GLU A 154 10.00 -11.86 -2.80
CA GLU A 154 10.40 -12.33 -4.13
C GLU A 154 9.27 -12.26 -5.19
N ASP A 155 8.03 -12.38 -4.74
CA ASP A 155 6.81 -12.27 -5.55
C ASP A 155 6.42 -10.81 -5.83
N SER A 156 7.26 -9.85 -5.43
CA SER A 156 7.04 -8.42 -5.54
C SER A 156 8.23 -7.75 -6.23
N TYR A 157 8.02 -6.53 -6.71
CA TYR A 157 9.06 -5.71 -7.29
C TYR A 157 8.83 -4.24 -7.02
N ILE A 158 9.91 -3.46 -7.00
CA ILE A 158 9.85 -2.03 -6.78
C ILE A 158 9.68 -1.33 -8.13
N THR A 159 8.61 -0.55 -8.24
CA THR A 159 8.30 0.25 -9.44
C THR A 159 8.80 1.68 -9.35
N HIS A 160 9.08 2.16 -8.14
CA HIS A 160 9.57 3.50 -7.89
C HIS A 160 10.32 3.49 -6.56
N GLN A 161 11.49 4.12 -6.57
CA GLN A 161 12.26 4.45 -5.38
C GLN A 161 12.80 5.87 -5.57
N SER A 162 12.66 6.72 -4.56
CA SER A 162 13.35 8.00 -4.47
C SER A 162 13.32 8.52 -3.04
N PHE A 163 14.09 9.55 -2.75
CA PHE A 163 13.83 10.37 -1.56
C PHE A 163 12.65 11.33 -1.81
N ALA A 164 11.99 11.74 -0.74
CA ALA A 164 10.85 12.66 -0.76
C ALA A 164 10.85 13.53 0.51
N LEU A 165 10.31 14.75 0.40
CA LEU A 165 10.12 15.65 1.54
C LEU A 165 8.77 15.40 2.23
N GLU A 166 8.70 15.66 3.53
CA GLU A 166 7.46 15.62 4.29
C GLU A 166 6.37 16.52 3.68
N SER A 167 6.75 17.69 3.15
CA SER A 167 5.85 18.65 2.49
C SER A 167 5.34 18.18 1.12
N ASP A 168 5.93 17.10 0.58
CA ASP A 168 5.54 16.49 -0.68
C ASP A 168 4.63 15.26 -0.49
N LYS A 169 4.31 14.91 0.76
CA LYS A 169 3.26 13.94 1.09
C LYS A 169 1.96 14.22 0.32
N GLY A 170 1.41 13.19 -0.30
CA GLY A 170 0.22 13.28 -1.16
C GLY A 170 0.43 13.78 -2.60
N LYS A 171 1.63 14.25 -2.99
CA LYS A 171 1.93 14.61 -4.39
C LYS A 171 2.18 13.37 -5.24
N SER A 172 2.15 13.50 -6.57
CA SER A 172 2.48 12.40 -7.47
C SER A 172 3.94 11.97 -7.31
N LEU A 173 4.25 10.68 -7.47
CA LEU A 173 5.61 10.13 -7.32
C LEU A 173 6.65 10.89 -8.16
N LYS A 174 6.29 11.24 -9.40
CA LYS A 174 7.12 12.06 -10.29
C LYS A 174 7.44 13.42 -9.67
N LYS A 175 6.44 14.10 -9.12
CA LYS A 175 6.59 15.43 -8.51
C LYS A 175 7.38 15.37 -7.20
N GLN A 176 7.19 14.32 -6.39
CA GLN A 176 8.00 14.11 -5.18
C GLN A 176 9.48 13.97 -5.53
N LYS A 177 9.79 13.11 -6.52
CA LYS A 177 11.15 12.92 -7.04
C LYS A 177 11.76 14.22 -7.59
N GLU A 178 11.03 14.94 -8.42
CA GLU A 178 11.49 16.22 -9.00
C GLU A 178 11.73 17.28 -7.92
N ASN A 179 10.79 17.45 -6.98
CA ASN A 179 10.92 18.41 -5.89
C ASN A 179 12.12 18.06 -4.99
N PHE A 180 12.29 16.79 -4.65
CA PHE A 180 13.41 16.35 -3.83
C PHE A 180 14.75 16.55 -4.54
N ARG A 181 14.86 16.23 -5.83
CA ARG A 181 16.08 16.48 -6.62
C ARG A 181 16.44 17.96 -6.67
N ASN A 182 15.45 18.83 -6.88
CA ASN A 182 15.65 20.28 -6.87
C ASN A 182 16.09 20.79 -5.49
N TYR A 183 15.56 20.18 -4.42
CA TYR A 183 15.96 20.50 -3.05
C TYR A 183 17.39 20.03 -2.77
N ALA A 184 17.72 18.77 -3.06
CA ALA A 184 19.07 18.22 -2.92
C ALA A 184 20.12 19.06 -3.67
N ALA A 185 19.85 19.42 -4.93
CA ALA A 185 20.75 20.24 -5.73
C ALA A 185 21.00 21.64 -5.13
N LYS A 186 19.98 22.26 -4.53
CA LYS A 186 20.11 23.57 -3.87
C LYS A 186 20.95 23.50 -2.59
N GLU A 187 20.87 22.40 -1.87
CA GLU A 187 21.60 22.19 -0.62
C GLU A 187 23.00 21.56 -0.84
N GLY A 188 23.41 21.35 -2.09
CA GLY A 188 24.70 20.73 -2.42
C GLY A 188 24.76 19.23 -2.12
N SER A 189 23.60 18.57 -2.05
CA SER A 189 23.46 17.14 -1.81
C SER A 189 23.38 16.36 -3.12
N ALA A 190 23.95 15.17 -3.14
CA ALA A 190 23.83 14.24 -4.26
C ALA A 190 22.93 13.06 -3.85
N VAL A 191 22.10 12.57 -4.78
CA VAL A 191 21.28 11.37 -4.58
C VAL A 191 21.36 10.44 -5.76
N GLU A 192 21.43 9.14 -5.47
CA GLU A 192 21.59 8.05 -6.42
C GLU A 192 20.62 6.91 -6.10
N GLY A 193 20.44 6.00 -7.05
CA GLY A 193 19.57 4.82 -6.92
C GLY A 193 18.13 5.02 -7.41
N ASP A 194 17.70 6.25 -7.70
CA ASP A 194 16.37 6.55 -8.25
C ASP A 194 16.02 5.83 -9.57
N ASP A 195 17.04 5.38 -10.29
CA ASP A 195 16.99 4.69 -11.59
C ASP A 195 17.14 3.16 -11.46
N GLU A 196 17.34 2.65 -10.24
CA GLU A 196 17.57 1.22 -9.97
C GLU A 196 16.30 0.44 -9.62
N ALA A 197 15.14 1.07 -9.83
CA ALA A 197 13.86 0.39 -9.66
C ALA A 197 13.67 -0.75 -10.68
N GLY A 198 12.96 -1.81 -10.27
CA GLY A 198 12.61 -2.95 -11.12
C GLY A 198 12.90 -4.30 -10.47
N GLY A 199 13.80 -4.32 -9.48
CA GLY A 199 14.16 -5.51 -8.72
C GLY A 199 13.28 -5.75 -7.48
N SER A 200 13.64 -6.77 -6.70
CA SER A 200 13.13 -7.04 -5.35
C SER A 200 13.89 -6.30 -4.25
N PHE A 201 14.81 -5.42 -4.63
CA PHE A 201 15.65 -4.66 -3.73
C PHE A 201 15.58 -3.18 -4.11
N ALA A 202 15.36 -2.32 -3.12
CA ALA A 202 15.43 -0.88 -3.28
C ALA A 202 16.71 -0.40 -2.62
N HIS A 203 17.44 0.42 -3.37
CA HIS A 203 18.75 0.92 -3.02
C HIS A 203 18.74 2.41 -3.30
N LEU A 204 18.84 3.23 -2.26
CA LEU A 204 18.95 4.67 -2.38
C LEU A 204 20.17 5.14 -1.62
N TYR A 205 21.01 5.89 -2.31
CA TYR A 205 22.20 6.49 -1.72
C TYR A 205 22.07 8.00 -1.76
N ALA A 206 22.54 8.66 -0.71
CA ALA A 206 22.58 10.10 -0.67
C ALA A 206 23.83 10.59 0.05
N HIS A 207 24.33 11.72 -0.40
CA HIS A 207 25.47 12.40 0.19
C HIS A 207 25.06 13.80 0.66
N LYS A 208 25.47 14.16 1.89
CA LYS A 208 25.16 15.42 2.57
C LYS A 208 23.67 15.74 2.56
N LEU A 209 22.83 14.80 2.98
CA LEU A 209 21.39 15.00 3.02
C LEU A 209 21.04 16.18 3.93
N PRO A 210 20.26 17.16 3.43
CA PRO A 210 19.97 18.35 4.21
C PRO A 210 18.97 18.01 5.31
N SER A 211 19.23 18.51 6.51
CA SER A 211 18.33 18.36 7.65
C SER A 211 17.89 19.73 8.13
N ARG A 212 16.66 20.11 7.78
CA ARG A 212 16.00 21.29 8.33
C ARG A 212 14.99 20.88 9.38
N VAL A 213 14.93 21.66 10.46
CA VAL A 213 13.90 21.49 11.49
C VAL A 213 12.53 21.69 10.84
N GLY A 214 11.67 20.68 10.92
CA GLY A 214 10.33 20.69 10.32
C GLY A 214 10.24 20.15 8.89
N GLU A 215 11.35 19.76 8.26
CA GLU A 215 11.36 19.07 6.96
C GLU A 215 11.99 17.69 7.11
N GLN A 216 11.18 16.67 7.38
CA GLN A 216 11.65 15.29 7.44
C GLN A 216 11.85 14.73 6.02
N VAL A 217 13.01 14.13 5.77
CA VAL A 217 13.26 13.35 4.55
C VAL A 217 12.72 11.93 4.73
N PHE A 218 12.07 11.41 3.69
CA PHE A 218 11.57 10.04 3.60
C PHE A 218 12.19 9.32 2.40
N ALA A 219 12.46 8.03 2.55
CA ALA A 219 12.59 7.11 1.44
C ALA A 219 11.18 6.72 0.96
N SER A 220 10.89 7.02 -0.29
CA SER A 220 9.63 6.81 -0.98
C SER A 220 9.74 5.59 -1.87
N ILE A 221 9.03 4.52 -1.53
CA ILE A 221 9.13 3.23 -2.21
C ILE A 221 7.74 2.79 -2.65
N HIS A 222 7.59 2.42 -3.91
CA HIS A 222 6.33 1.88 -4.44
C HIS A 222 6.53 0.45 -4.93
N VAL A 223 5.89 -0.48 -4.24
CA VAL A 223 5.96 -1.92 -4.45
C VAL A 223 4.75 -2.39 -5.24
N ARG A 224 4.96 -3.33 -6.17
CA ARG A 224 3.87 -4.04 -6.86
C ARG A 224 4.16 -5.53 -6.88
N GLU A 225 3.11 -6.33 -7.03
CA GLU A 225 3.23 -7.75 -7.32
C GLU A 225 4.00 -7.99 -8.63
N ARG A 226 4.82 -9.05 -8.67
CA ARG A 226 5.51 -9.53 -9.85
C ARG A 226 4.59 -10.46 -10.66
N PRO A 227 4.38 -10.23 -11.96
CA PRO A 227 3.62 -11.16 -12.81
C PRO A 227 4.29 -12.55 -12.83
N PRO A 228 3.53 -13.67 -12.91
CA PRO A 228 2.08 -13.76 -13.14
C PRO A 228 1.21 -13.44 -11.91
N GLY A 229 1.73 -13.64 -10.69
CA GLY A 229 1.08 -13.25 -9.43
C GLY A 229 -0.36 -13.72 -9.22
N THR A 230 -1.02 -13.13 -8.24
CA THR A 230 -2.46 -13.28 -7.95
C THR A 230 -3.33 -12.82 -9.11
N THR A 231 -2.95 -11.78 -9.87
CA THR A 231 -3.73 -11.35 -11.05
C THR A 231 -3.94 -12.48 -12.07
N ALA A 232 -2.93 -13.31 -12.34
CA ALA A 232 -3.07 -14.44 -13.25
C ALA A 232 -4.01 -15.51 -12.72
N ILE A 233 -3.95 -15.78 -11.43
CA ILE A 233 -4.82 -16.73 -10.75
C ILE A 233 -6.28 -16.28 -10.86
N VAL A 234 -6.56 -15.01 -10.52
CA VAL A 234 -7.92 -14.47 -10.58
C VAL A 234 -8.45 -14.46 -12.01
N LEU A 235 -7.59 -14.12 -12.99
CA LEU A 235 -7.96 -14.23 -14.39
C LEU A 235 -8.42 -15.65 -14.74
N TRP A 236 -7.63 -16.68 -14.38
CA TRP A 236 -8.00 -18.06 -14.69
C TRP A 236 -9.29 -18.48 -14.00
N LEU A 237 -9.47 -18.12 -12.72
CA LEU A 237 -10.73 -18.35 -12.02
C LEU A 237 -11.92 -17.71 -12.75
N SER A 238 -11.79 -16.46 -13.17
CA SER A 238 -12.85 -15.77 -13.90
C SER A 238 -13.13 -16.41 -15.26
N VAL A 239 -12.10 -16.87 -15.97
CA VAL A 239 -12.25 -17.64 -17.22
C VAL A 239 -12.98 -18.95 -16.96
N PHE A 240 -12.59 -19.72 -15.94
CA PHE A 240 -13.28 -20.97 -15.59
C PHE A 240 -14.73 -20.74 -15.16
N SER A 241 -15.00 -19.69 -14.38
CA SER A 241 -16.37 -19.30 -14.01
C SER A 241 -17.20 -18.91 -15.24
N ALA A 242 -16.62 -18.16 -16.19
CA ALA A 242 -17.29 -17.77 -17.42
C ALA A 242 -17.60 -18.99 -18.31
N ILE A 243 -16.65 -19.90 -18.48
CA ILE A 243 -16.84 -21.16 -19.22
C ILE A 243 -17.94 -22.00 -18.55
N SER A 244 -17.91 -22.11 -17.21
CA SER A 244 -18.91 -22.88 -16.46
C SER A 244 -20.32 -22.27 -16.63
N ALA A 245 -20.43 -20.94 -16.58
CA ALA A 245 -21.68 -20.23 -16.85
C ALA A 245 -22.17 -20.47 -18.30
N ALA A 246 -21.26 -20.47 -19.28
CA ALA A 246 -21.59 -20.71 -20.68
C ALA A 246 -22.09 -22.14 -20.90
N ILE A 247 -21.40 -23.15 -20.36
CA ILE A 247 -21.84 -24.54 -20.40
C ILE A 247 -23.21 -24.69 -19.74
N LEU A 248 -23.40 -24.08 -18.56
CA LEU A 248 -24.69 -24.15 -17.87
C LEU A 248 -25.83 -23.49 -18.66
N HIS A 249 -25.57 -22.35 -19.29
CA HIS A 249 -26.53 -21.67 -20.15
C HIS A 249 -26.92 -22.54 -21.36
N LEU A 250 -25.95 -23.16 -22.03
CA LEU A 250 -26.19 -24.04 -23.18
C LEU A 250 -26.96 -25.31 -22.79
N LEU A 251 -26.63 -25.89 -21.63
CA LEU A 251 -27.29 -27.09 -21.11
C LEU A 251 -28.61 -26.78 -20.40
N TRP A 252 -28.95 -25.51 -20.19
CA TRP A 252 -30.12 -25.10 -19.41
C TRP A 252 -31.43 -25.76 -19.86
N PRO A 253 -31.77 -25.78 -21.17
CA PRO A 253 -33.00 -26.43 -21.64
C PRO A 253 -33.01 -27.94 -21.41
N SER A 254 -31.85 -28.59 -21.37
CA SER A 254 -31.75 -30.03 -21.09
C SER A 254 -31.85 -30.32 -19.60
N ILE A 255 -31.27 -29.45 -18.77
CA ILE A 255 -31.30 -29.53 -17.30
C ILE A 255 -32.73 -29.34 -16.77
N THR A 256 -33.54 -28.51 -17.42
CA THR A 256 -34.93 -28.25 -17.04
C THR A 256 -35.92 -29.31 -17.55
N ARG A 257 -35.54 -30.14 -18.53
CA ARG A 257 -36.44 -31.10 -19.20
C ARG A 257 -36.29 -32.56 -18.78
N VAL A 258 -35.21 -32.97 -18.09
CA VAL A 258 -34.90 -34.40 -17.88
C VAL A 258 -34.64 -34.75 -16.42
N ASP A 259 -35.27 -35.85 -15.99
CA ASP A 259 -35.11 -36.45 -14.67
C ASP A 259 -33.68 -37.04 -14.50
N LEU A 260 -33.00 -36.54 -13.48
CA LEU A 260 -31.92 -37.16 -12.70
C LEU A 260 -30.47 -37.26 -13.22
N ARG A 261 -30.15 -37.48 -14.52
CA ARG A 261 -28.70 -37.68 -14.91
C ARG A 261 -27.89 -36.40 -15.21
N GLY A 262 -28.52 -35.29 -15.53
CA GLY A 262 -27.83 -33.99 -15.73
C GLY A 262 -27.47 -33.27 -14.42
N ILE A 263 -27.74 -33.86 -13.26
CA ILE A 263 -27.56 -33.25 -11.92
C ILE A 263 -26.09 -33.17 -11.55
N ASP A 264 -25.37 -34.27 -11.69
CA ASP A 264 -23.99 -34.37 -11.21
C ASP A 264 -23.08 -33.45 -12.01
N LEU A 265 -23.24 -33.38 -13.33
CA LEU A 265 -22.39 -32.56 -14.19
C LEU A 265 -22.54 -31.06 -13.89
N ALA A 266 -23.78 -30.55 -13.80
CA ALA A 266 -24.03 -29.13 -13.55
C ALA A 266 -23.58 -28.69 -12.15
N ALA A 267 -23.78 -29.53 -11.14
CA ALA A 267 -23.31 -29.29 -9.79
C ALA A 267 -21.78 -29.28 -9.71
N ILE A 268 -21.09 -30.20 -10.41
CA ILE A 268 -19.63 -30.25 -10.49
C ILE A 268 -19.08 -28.97 -11.14
N PHE A 269 -19.63 -28.55 -12.29
CA PHE A 269 -19.16 -27.34 -12.99
C PHE A 269 -19.43 -26.05 -12.20
N ALA A 270 -20.52 -25.98 -11.43
CA ALA A 270 -20.80 -24.84 -10.58
C ALA A 270 -19.93 -24.84 -9.30
N ALA A 271 -19.57 -26.02 -8.77
CA ALA A 271 -18.75 -26.17 -7.57
C ALA A 271 -17.25 -25.95 -7.81
N LEU A 272 -16.73 -26.31 -8.99
CA LEU A 272 -15.29 -26.23 -9.30
C LEU A 272 -14.69 -24.83 -9.11
N PRO A 273 -15.27 -23.73 -9.64
CA PRO A 273 -14.68 -22.41 -9.45
C PRO A 273 -14.87 -21.90 -8.00
N GLY A 274 -15.90 -22.38 -7.29
CA GLY A 274 -16.09 -22.12 -5.85
C GLY A 274 -15.03 -22.80 -4.98
N LEU A 275 -14.74 -24.09 -5.24
CA LEU A 275 -13.66 -24.84 -4.59
C LEU A 275 -12.29 -24.21 -4.87
N ALA A 276 -12.04 -23.81 -6.12
CA ALA A 276 -10.82 -23.11 -6.49
C ALA A 276 -10.70 -21.79 -5.71
N ALA A 277 -11.77 -20.97 -5.65
CA ALA A 277 -11.77 -19.73 -4.88
C ALA A 277 -11.52 -19.95 -3.36
N ALA A 278 -12.11 -20.99 -2.77
CA ALA A 278 -11.88 -21.35 -1.37
C ALA A 278 -10.44 -21.80 -1.10
N TRP A 279 -9.88 -22.63 -1.98
CA TRP A 279 -8.49 -23.06 -1.94
C TRP A 279 -7.53 -21.86 -2.03
N PHE A 280 -7.80 -20.92 -2.95
CA PHE A 280 -7.00 -19.70 -3.08
C PHE A 280 -7.09 -18.79 -1.86
N SER A 281 -8.29 -18.60 -1.31
CA SER A 281 -8.46 -17.85 -0.06
C SER A 281 -7.57 -18.41 1.04
N ARG A 282 -7.46 -19.75 1.15
CA ARG A 282 -6.61 -20.41 2.15
C ARG A 282 -5.11 -20.22 1.90
N ILE A 283 -4.65 -20.31 0.65
CA ILE A 283 -3.22 -20.12 0.33
C ILE A 283 -2.77 -18.69 0.64
N PHE A 284 -3.60 -17.70 0.29
CA PHE A 284 -3.27 -16.29 0.43
C PHE A 284 -3.62 -15.69 1.80
N GLN A 285 -4.12 -16.49 2.75
CA GLN A 285 -4.45 -16.02 4.11
C GLN A 285 -3.24 -15.46 4.86
N ASN A 286 -2.07 -16.04 4.63
CA ASN A 286 -0.82 -15.72 5.32
C ASN A 286 0.12 -14.81 4.51
N GLU A 287 -0.16 -14.63 3.21
CA GLU A 287 0.62 -13.73 2.38
C GLU A 287 0.23 -12.27 2.63
N GLY A 288 1.23 -11.38 2.50
CA GLY A 288 1.05 -9.95 2.77
C GLY A 288 -0.08 -9.35 1.94
N ARG A 289 -1.12 -8.84 2.60
CA ARG A 289 -2.31 -8.27 1.96
C ARG A 289 -1.98 -7.06 1.05
N TYR A 290 -0.79 -6.47 1.18
CA TYR A 290 -0.29 -5.38 0.33
C TYR A 290 -0.04 -5.78 -1.13
N ARG A 291 0.10 -7.08 -1.43
CA ARG A 291 0.56 -7.57 -2.74
C ARG A 291 -0.55 -7.60 -3.79
N VAL A 292 -1.76 -7.99 -3.37
CA VAL A 292 -2.87 -8.27 -4.29
C VAL A 292 -3.50 -6.99 -4.86
N PRO A 293 -3.49 -6.78 -6.20
CA PRO A 293 -4.14 -5.64 -6.82
C PRO A 293 -5.65 -5.61 -6.54
N MET A 294 -6.22 -4.41 -6.45
CA MET A 294 -7.66 -4.23 -6.20
C MET A 294 -8.52 -4.92 -7.26
N VAL A 295 -8.07 -4.91 -8.52
CA VAL A 295 -8.76 -5.58 -9.63
C VAL A 295 -8.84 -7.08 -9.40
N SER A 296 -7.78 -7.71 -8.88
CA SER A 296 -7.79 -9.13 -8.50
C SER A 296 -8.78 -9.40 -7.38
N ARG A 297 -8.87 -8.54 -6.36
CA ARG A 297 -9.83 -8.70 -5.26
C ARG A 297 -11.28 -8.58 -5.74
N ALA A 298 -11.57 -7.57 -6.55
CA ALA A 298 -12.87 -7.39 -7.18
C ALA A 298 -13.21 -8.58 -8.09
N GLY A 299 -12.23 -9.06 -8.86
CA GLY A 299 -12.36 -10.24 -9.71
C GLY A 299 -12.70 -11.50 -8.93
N LEU A 300 -12.02 -11.75 -7.81
CA LEU A 300 -12.32 -12.87 -6.91
C LEU A 300 -13.74 -12.76 -6.33
N MET A 301 -14.11 -11.58 -5.84
CA MET A 301 -15.44 -11.35 -5.27
C MET A 301 -16.55 -11.60 -6.30
N LEU A 302 -16.42 -11.01 -7.50
CA LEU A 302 -17.40 -11.16 -8.57
C LEU A 302 -17.46 -12.59 -9.11
N SER A 303 -16.31 -13.26 -9.24
CA SER A 303 -16.26 -14.67 -9.65
C SER A 303 -16.94 -15.55 -8.60
N GLY A 304 -16.69 -15.28 -7.31
CA GLY A 304 -17.34 -15.98 -6.19
C GLY A 304 -18.86 -15.77 -6.17
N ILE A 305 -19.33 -14.52 -6.27
CA ILE A 305 -20.76 -14.21 -6.35
C ILE A 305 -21.39 -14.88 -7.58
N GLY A 306 -20.71 -14.85 -8.72
CA GLY A 306 -21.14 -15.54 -9.94
C GLY A 306 -21.31 -17.04 -9.69
N THR A 307 -20.34 -17.71 -9.08
CA THR A 307 -20.46 -19.15 -8.77
C THR A 307 -21.61 -19.46 -7.83
N VAL A 308 -21.81 -18.65 -6.79
CA VAL A 308 -22.93 -18.80 -5.86
C VAL A 308 -24.25 -18.64 -6.60
N TYR A 309 -24.36 -17.63 -7.47
CA TYR A 309 -25.54 -17.44 -8.31
C TYR A 309 -25.82 -18.66 -9.19
N LEU A 310 -24.81 -19.23 -9.87
CA LEU A 310 -24.99 -20.43 -10.70
C LEU A 310 -25.50 -21.62 -9.88
N ILE A 311 -24.94 -21.84 -8.69
CA ILE A 311 -25.37 -22.90 -7.77
C ILE A 311 -26.83 -22.67 -7.33
N VAL A 312 -27.15 -21.46 -6.87
CA VAL A 312 -28.49 -21.10 -6.40
C VAL A 312 -29.52 -21.20 -7.53
N ALA A 313 -29.20 -20.76 -8.74
CA ALA A 313 -30.07 -20.87 -9.90
C ALA A 313 -30.41 -22.34 -10.20
N VAL A 314 -29.42 -23.24 -10.16
CA VAL A 314 -29.64 -24.69 -10.35
C VAL A 314 -30.49 -25.28 -9.22
N LEU A 315 -30.18 -24.93 -7.97
CA LEU A 315 -30.91 -25.43 -6.80
C LEU A 315 -32.37 -24.95 -6.77
N LEU A 316 -32.63 -23.67 -7.06
CA LEU A 316 -33.98 -23.11 -7.12
C LEU A 316 -34.79 -23.74 -8.24
N GLN A 317 -34.19 -23.86 -9.44
CA GLN A 317 -34.87 -24.46 -10.58
C GLN A 317 -35.31 -25.89 -10.27
N ARG A 318 -34.49 -26.66 -9.54
CA ARG A 318 -34.80 -28.06 -9.23
C ARG A 318 -35.65 -28.25 -7.98
N GLY A 319 -35.37 -27.49 -6.93
CA GLY A 319 -36.04 -27.63 -5.64
C GLY A 319 -37.45 -27.03 -5.63
N LEU A 320 -37.65 -25.91 -6.34
CA LEU A 320 -38.91 -25.17 -6.34
C LEU A 320 -39.64 -25.19 -7.68
N CYS A 321 -38.91 -25.33 -8.78
CA CYS A 321 -39.45 -25.16 -10.14
C CYS A 321 -39.34 -26.43 -10.99
N GLY A 322 -39.09 -27.58 -10.35
CA GLY A 322 -39.02 -28.87 -11.01
C GLY A 322 -40.30 -29.16 -11.79
N VAL A 323 -40.17 -29.91 -12.89
CA VAL A 323 -41.27 -30.20 -13.82
C VAL A 323 -42.46 -30.75 -13.03
N GLY A 324 -43.47 -29.90 -12.89
CA GLY A 324 -44.79 -30.37 -12.54
C GLY A 324 -45.35 -31.03 -13.77
N ASP A 325 -45.14 -32.35 -13.92
CA ASP A 325 -46.12 -33.11 -14.67
C ASP A 325 -47.47 -32.78 -14.00
N GLU A 326 -48.51 -32.51 -14.79
CA GLU A 326 -49.86 -32.23 -14.27
C GLU A 326 -50.34 -33.30 -13.27
N GLN A 327 -49.72 -34.49 -13.26
CA GLN A 327 -49.95 -35.58 -12.32
C GLN A 327 -49.24 -35.45 -10.95
N SER A 328 -48.23 -34.59 -10.81
CA SER A 328 -47.38 -34.53 -9.61
C SER A 328 -47.91 -33.63 -8.48
N GLY A 329 -49.00 -32.88 -8.72
CA GLY A 329 -49.66 -32.05 -7.70
C GLY A 329 -48.80 -30.94 -7.10
N ARG A 330 -47.64 -30.63 -7.69
CA ARG A 330 -46.73 -29.59 -7.18
C ARG A 330 -47.24 -28.20 -7.54
N PRO A 331 -47.12 -27.22 -6.63
CA PRO A 331 -47.47 -25.84 -6.92
C PRO A 331 -46.57 -25.29 -8.04
N PRO A 332 -47.08 -24.35 -8.87
CA PRO A 332 -46.27 -23.72 -9.91
C PRO A 332 -45.08 -22.98 -9.28
N CYS A 333 -43.97 -22.95 -10.02
CA CYS A 333 -42.74 -22.26 -9.62
C CYS A 333 -43.07 -20.81 -9.19
N PRO A 334 -42.61 -20.37 -8.00
CA PRO A 334 -42.78 -18.98 -7.59
C PRO A 334 -42.12 -18.04 -8.60
N ARG A 335 -42.81 -16.98 -9.02
CA ARG A 335 -42.31 -16.01 -10.03
C ARG A 335 -40.91 -15.44 -9.71
N TRP A 336 -40.60 -15.26 -8.43
CA TRP A 336 -39.28 -14.76 -8.01
C TRP A 336 -38.18 -15.81 -8.25
N ALA A 337 -38.48 -17.10 -8.06
CA ALA A 337 -37.53 -18.18 -8.28
C ALA A 337 -37.30 -18.35 -9.78
N GLU A 338 -38.37 -18.35 -10.58
CA GLU A 338 -38.32 -18.39 -12.05
C GLU A 338 -37.48 -17.25 -12.63
N ALA A 339 -37.62 -16.03 -12.10
CA ALA A 339 -36.81 -14.89 -12.53
C ALA A 339 -35.31 -15.09 -12.25
N VAL A 340 -34.97 -15.59 -11.06
CA VAL A 340 -33.58 -15.83 -10.63
C VAL A 340 -32.95 -16.99 -11.39
N SER A 341 -33.67 -18.08 -11.61
CA SER A 341 -33.23 -19.26 -12.37
C SER A 341 -33.63 -19.21 -13.85
N SER A 342 -33.81 -18.03 -14.43
CA SER A 342 -34.14 -17.92 -15.84
C SER A 342 -32.91 -18.13 -16.74
N GLN A 343 -33.13 -18.64 -17.95
CA GLN A 343 -32.07 -18.76 -18.97
C GLN A 343 -31.45 -17.40 -19.31
N ASN A 344 -32.27 -16.34 -19.28
CA ASN A 344 -31.84 -14.96 -19.46
C ASN A 344 -30.93 -14.49 -18.32
N GLY A 345 -31.25 -14.84 -17.07
CA GLY A 345 -30.38 -14.56 -15.91
C GLY A 345 -29.00 -15.21 -16.05
N LEU A 346 -28.96 -16.47 -16.51
CA LEU A 346 -27.70 -17.17 -16.80
C LEU A 346 -26.90 -16.53 -17.94
N LEU A 347 -27.58 -16.09 -19.00
CA LEU A 347 -26.95 -15.35 -20.10
C LEU A 347 -26.30 -14.06 -19.59
N ILE A 348 -27.00 -13.29 -18.75
CA ILE A 348 -26.46 -12.08 -18.13
C ILE A 348 -25.24 -12.41 -17.27
N ALA A 349 -25.31 -13.43 -16.42
CA ALA A 349 -24.20 -13.86 -15.58
C ALA A 349 -22.98 -14.29 -16.41
N MET A 350 -23.19 -15.07 -17.48
CA MET A 350 -22.15 -15.46 -18.43
C MET A 350 -21.48 -14.25 -19.08
N CYS A 351 -22.26 -13.28 -19.57
CA CYS A 351 -21.73 -12.06 -20.17
C CYS A 351 -20.92 -11.23 -19.15
N LEU A 352 -21.40 -11.08 -17.92
CA LEU A 352 -20.70 -10.35 -16.86
C LEU A 352 -19.37 -11.02 -16.48
N LEU A 353 -19.37 -12.34 -16.30
CA LEU A 353 -18.15 -13.10 -15.97
C LEU A 353 -17.13 -13.06 -17.13
N SER A 354 -17.61 -13.12 -18.38
CA SER A 354 -16.77 -13.00 -19.58
C SER A 354 -16.15 -11.60 -19.70
N ALA A 355 -16.95 -10.55 -19.48
CA ALA A 355 -16.47 -9.17 -19.47
C ALA A 355 -15.43 -8.95 -18.36
N LEU A 356 -15.67 -9.51 -17.17
CA LEU A 356 -14.71 -9.47 -16.05
C LEU A 356 -13.39 -10.17 -16.41
N ALA A 357 -13.45 -11.36 -17.01
CA ALA A 357 -12.28 -12.09 -17.47
C ALA A 357 -11.47 -11.27 -18.49
N LEU A 358 -12.14 -10.59 -19.43
CA LEU A 358 -11.50 -9.70 -20.39
C LEU A 358 -10.82 -8.50 -19.69
N VAL A 359 -11.49 -7.85 -18.74
CA VAL A 359 -10.90 -6.74 -17.97
C VAL A 359 -9.66 -7.20 -17.20
N LEU A 360 -9.71 -8.37 -16.57
CA LEU A 360 -8.57 -8.97 -15.87
C LEU A 360 -7.43 -9.31 -16.81
N PHE A 361 -7.74 -9.79 -18.02
CA PHE A 361 -6.75 -10.06 -19.06
C PHE A 361 -6.02 -8.78 -19.48
N VAL A 362 -6.76 -7.71 -19.80
CA VAL A 362 -6.17 -6.41 -20.13
C VAL A 362 -5.32 -5.88 -18.96
N ALA A 363 -5.83 -5.95 -17.74
CA ALA A 363 -5.09 -5.52 -16.54
C ALA A 363 -3.77 -6.30 -16.38
N ARG A 364 -3.79 -7.62 -16.60
CA ARG A 364 -2.61 -8.49 -16.58
C ARG A 364 -1.61 -8.10 -17.65
N VAL A 365 -2.05 -7.88 -18.89
CA VAL A 365 -1.17 -7.46 -19.99
C VAL A 365 -0.51 -6.12 -19.65
N GLN A 366 -1.27 -5.14 -19.17
CA GLN A 366 -0.72 -3.85 -18.76
C GLN A 366 0.30 -3.97 -17.62
N MET A 367 0.03 -4.85 -16.64
CA MET A 367 0.94 -5.11 -15.54
C MET A 367 2.24 -5.76 -16.03
N HIS A 368 2.14 -6.75 -16.93
CA HIS A 368 3.29 -7.41 -17.52
C HIS A 368 4.16 -6.45 -18.34
N VAL A 369 3.55 -5.60 -19.17
CA VAL A 369 4.26 -4.57 -19.93
C VAL A 369 4.99 -3.60 -19.00
N LYS A 370 4.31 -3.13 -17.94
CA LYS A 370 4.95 -2.24 -16.94
C LYS A 370 6.11 -2.91 -16.22
N TYR A 371 5.96 -4.18 -15.83
CA TYR A 371 7.03 -4.95 -15.21
C TYR A 371 8.24 -5.09 -16.14
N ARG A 372 8.04 -5.50 -17.41
CA ARG A 372 9.14 -5.61 -18.38
C ARG A 372 9.84 -4.29 -18.63
N ASN A 373 9.10 -3.18 -18.68
CA ASN A 373 9.69 -1.86 -18.86
C ASN A 373 10.58 -1.46 -17.67
N CYS A 374 10.14 -1.71 -16.43
CA CYS A 374 10.99 -1.50 -15.25
C CYS A 374 12.20 -2.42 -15.23
N GLN A 375 12.00 -3.71 -15.54
CA GLN A 375 13.08 -4.71 -15.52
C GLN A 375 14.16 -4.40 -16.56
N LYS A 376 13.80 -3.89 -17.75
CA LYS A 376 14.77 -3.46 -18.77
C LYS A 376 15.73 -2.40 -18.27
N VAL A 377 15.28 -1.47 -17.42
CA VAL A 377 16.13 -0.43 -16.84
C VAL A 377 17.14 -1.06 -15.88
N ALA A 378 16.67 -1.89 -14.94
CA ALA A 378 17.55 -2.56 -13.98
C ALA A 378 18.54 -3.52 -14.67
N VAL A 379 18.08 -4.37 -15.58
CA VAL A 379 18.93 -5.30 -16.33
C VAL A 379 19.93 -4.56 -17.22
N GLY A 380 19.54 -3.44 -17.82
CA GLY A 380 20.46 -2.63 -18.64
C GLY A 380 21.61 -2.03 -17.83
N LYS A 381 21.39 -1.72 -16.55
CA LYS A 381 22.40 -1.14 -15.65
C LYS A 381 23.32 -2.20 -15.02
N TYR A 382 22.78 -3.38 -14.68
CA TYR A 382 23.50 -4.42 -13.92
C TYR A 382 23.84 -5.69 -14.70
N GLY A 383 23.31 -5.86 -15.91
CA GLY A 383 23.56 -7.02 -16.77
C GLY A 383 24.75 -6.87 -17.72
N ARG A 384 25.47 -5.75 -17.63
CA ARG A 384 26.77 -5.53 -18.25
C ARG A 384 27.83 -5.61 -17.16
#